data_AF-A0A7Y2HDK0-F1
#
_entry.id   AF-A0A7Y2HDK0-F1
#
_cell.length_a   1.000
_cell.length_b   1.000
_cell.length_c   1.000
_cell.angle_alpha   90.00
_cell.angle_beta   90.00
_cell.angle_gamma   90.00
#
_symmetry.space_group_name_H-M   'P 1'
#
loop_
_entity.id
_entity.type
_entity.pdbx_description
1 polymer ?
#
loop_
_entity_poly.entity_id
_entity_poly.type
_entity_poly.pdbx_seq_one_letter_code
_entity_poly.pdbx_strand_id
1 'polypeptide(L)'
;FGLFPCLKASLHIGNVVRAEIGDVKTQIVLHGDAMNTTARILEKSHESNNELLCSVHLIYRLELPKIFKSNSIGVVSLKGKEKEIELFSIEEEEVVTI
;
A
#
# COMPACT_ATOMS: atom_id res chain seq x y z
N PHE A 1 -8.67 25.87 14.32
CA PHE A 1 -7.51 25.14 14.87
C PHE A 1 -8.02 23.84 15.48
N GLY A 2 -7.34 22.70 15.28
CA GLY A 2 -7.77 21.39 15.83
C GLY A 2 -7.97 20.24 14.83
N LEU A 3 -7.58 20.41 13.55
CA LEU A 3 -7.65 19.35 12.55
C LEU A 3 -6.26 18.74 12.38
N PHE A 4 -6.12 17.46 12.70
CA PHE A 4 -4.90 16.69 12.49
C PHE A 4 -4.94 16.03 11.10
N PRO A 5 -3.85 16.07 10.32
CA PRO A 5 -3.82 15.36 9.05
C PRO A 5 -3.90 13.85 9.31
N CYS A 6 -4.91 13.19 8.75
CA CYS A 6 -4.95 11.74 8.65
C CYS A 6 -4.13 11.32 7.43
N LEU A 7 -3.16 10.43 7.63
CA LEU A 7 -2.35 9.88 6.56
C LEU A 7 -2.97 8.58 6.08
N LYS A 8 -3.12 8.46 4.76
CA LYS A 8 -3.48 7.22 4.10
C LYS A 8 -2.27 6.71 3.34
N ALA A 9 -2.04 5.40 3.38
CA ALA A 9 -0.89 4.77 2.76
C ALA A 9 -1.23 3.39 2.20
N SER A 10 -0.45 2.97 1.20
CA SER A 10 -0.57 1.64 0.61
C SER A 10 0.81 1.02 0.38
N LEU A 11 0.87 -0.30 0.51
CA LEU A 11 2.08 -1.09 0.33
C LEU A 11 1.82 -2.25 -0.64
N HIS A 12 2.68 -2.37 -1.63
CA HIS A 12 2.63 -3.45 -2.60
C HIS A 12 4.02 -3.73 -3.15
N ILE A 13 4.22 -4.96 -3.63
CA ILE A 13 5.48 -5.41 -4.21
C ILE A 13 5.24 -5.98 -5.60
N GLY A 14 6.08 -5.57 -6.53
CA GLY A 14 6.07 -6.07 -7.90
C GLY A 14 7.24 -5.48 -8.69
N ASN A 15 7.37 -5.92 -9.93
CA ASN A 15 8.46 -5.48 -10.80
C ASN A 15 8.24 -4.05 -11.28
N VAL A 16 9.33 -3.28 -11.34
CA VAL A 16 9.37 -1.93 -11.90
C VAL A 16 10.54 -1.79 -12.85
N VAL A 17 10.39 -0.92 -13.84
CA VAL A 17 11.47 -0.48 -14.72
C VAL A 17 12.00 0.85 -14.21
N ARG A 18 13.28 0.86 -13.82
CA ARG A 18 14.02 2.08 -13.50
C ARG A 18 14.64 2.64 -14.78
N ALA A 19 14.44 3.92 -15.06
CA ALA A 19 15.16 4.62 -16.12
C ALA A 19 15.71 5.96 -15.60
N GLU A 20 16.64 6.52 -16.36
CA GLU A 20 17.16 7.86 -16.15
C GLU A 20 16.79 8.70 -17.38
N ILE A 21 16.09 9.83 -17.17
CA ILE A 21 15.59 10.69 -18.25
C ILE A 21 16.17 12.09 -18.08
N GLY A 22 16.61 12.70 -19.19
CA GLY A 22 17.02 14.11 -19.30
C GLY A 22 18.49 14.27 -19.67
N ASP A 23 18.79 15.25 -20.55
CA ASP A 23 20.15 15.45 -21.09
C ASP A 23 21.05 16.31 -20.21
N VAL A 24 20.50 17.38 -19.61
CA VAL A 24 21.25 18.32 -18.75
C VAL A 24 20.97 18.08 -17.26
N LYS A 25 19.75 17.66 -16.93
CA LYS A 25 19.33 17.28 -15.58
C LYS A 25 18.66 15.93 -15.65
N THR A 26 19.37 14.89 -15.22
CA THR A 26 18.87 13.53 -15.18
C THR A 26 17.94 13.33 -13.98
N GLN A 27 16.84 12.62 -14.18
CA GLN A 27 15.91 12.20 -13.12
C GLN A 27 15.75 10.69 -13.16
N ILE A 28 15.73 10.05 -11.98
CA ILE A 28 15.37 8.65 -11.87
C ILE A 28 13.86 8.54 -11.92
N VAL A 29 13.37 7.75 -12.86
CA VAL A 29 11.96 7.46 -13.04
C VAL A 29 11.71 5.97 -12.84
N LEU A 30 10.61 5.66 -12.16
CA LEU A 30 10.12 4.31 -11.98
C LEU A 30 8.81 4.19 -12.75
N HIS A 31 8.65 3.08 -13.45
CA HIS A 31 7.44 2.79 -14.20
C HIS A 31 7.08 1.32 -14.03
N GLY A 32 5.80 1.01 -14.03
CA GLY A 32 5.35 -0.37 -14.04
C GLY A 32 4.01 -0.56 -13.36
N ASP A 33 3.49 -1.75 -13.55
CA ASP A 33 2.21 -2.18 -12.99
C ASP A 33 2.21 -2.17 -11.46
N ALA A 34 3.35 -2.38 -10.81
CA ALA A 34 3.48 -2.30 -9.35
C ALA A 34 3.15 -0.90 -8.81
N MET A 35 3.63 0.17 -9.46
CA MET A 35 3.33 1.55 -9.03
C MET A 35 1.86 1.89 -9.23
N ASN A 36 1.30 1.53 -10.39
CA ASN A 36 -0.12 1.75 -10.67
C ASN A 36 -1.02 0.97 -9.72
N THR A 37 -0.66 -0.28 -9.42
CA THR A 37 -1.37 -1.12 -8.45
C THR A 37 -1.29 -0.50 -7.06
N THR A 38 -0.13 -0.02 -6.63
CA THR A 38 0.05 0.66 -5.33
C THR A 38 -0.84 1.91 -5.21
N ALA A 39 -0.89 2.74 -6.27
CA ALA A 39 -1.76 3.92 -6.30
C ALA A 39 -3.25 3.56 -6.22
N ARG A 40 -3.69 2.50 -6.92
CA ARG A 40 -5.08 2.02 -6.86
C ARG A 40 -5.43 1.42 -5.49
N ILE A 41 -4.49 0.77 -4.81
CA ILE A 41 -4.68 0.32 -3.43
C ILE A 41 -4.81 1.54 -2.49
N LEU A 42 -4.03 2.61 -2.73
CA LEU A 42 -4.17 3.86 -1.96
C LEU A 42 -5.57 4.45 -2.15
N GLU A 43 -6.07 4.52 -3.39
CA GLU A 43 -7.46 4.92 -3.67
C GLU A 43 -8.46 4.08 -2.85
N LYS A 44 -8.25 2.76 -2.76
CA LYS A 44 -9.10 1.88 -1.92
C LYS A 44 -8.99 2.15 -0.42
N SER A 45 -7.84 2.65 0.06
CA SER A 45 -7.68 3.08 1.45
C SER A 45 -8.45 4.37 1.78
N HIS A 46 -8.81 5.16 0.77
CA HIS A 46 -9.70 6.32 0.95
C HIS A 46 -11.17 5.92 1.04
N GLU A 47 -11.56 4.82 0.37
CA GLU A 47 -12.92 4.27 0.45
C GLU A 47 -13.17 3.46 1.74
N SER A 48 -12.10 2.94 2.34
CA SER A 48 -12.16 2.18 3.60
C SER A 48 -11.70 3.03 4.78
N ASN A 49 -12.16 2.70 5.99
CA ASN A 49 -11.74 3.44 7.19
C ASN A 49 -10.31 3.10 7.63
N ASN A 50 -9.57 2.31 6.85
CA ASN A 50 -8.23 1.82 7.16
C ASN A 50 -7.16 2.83 6.71
N GLU A 51 -6.17 3.11 7.55
CA GLU A 51 -5.10 4.07 7.25
C GLU A 51 -4.00 3.48 6.38
N LEU A 52 -3.67 2.20 6.57
CA LEU A 52 -2.61 1.50 5.84
C LEU A 52 -3.15 0.21 5.24
N LEU A 53 -3.07 0.08 3.91
CA LEU A 53 -3.42 -1.15 3.20
C LEU A 53 -2.18 -1.83 2.60
N CYS A 54 -2.11 -3.15 2.71
CA CYS A 54 -1.04 -3.97 2.16
C CYS A 54 -1.60 -5.06 1.24
N SER A 55 -0.98 -5.25 0.08
CA SER A 55 -1.36 -6.35 -0.81
C SER A 55 -0.95 -7.72 -0.25
N VAL A 56 -1.73 -8.76 -0.58
CA VAL A 56 -1.39 -10.16 -0.28
C VAL A 56 0.02 -10.56 -0.75
N HIS A 57 0.46 -10.00 -1.88
CA HIS A 57 1.79 -10.26 -2.44
C HIS A 57 2.92 -9.78 -1.54
N LEU A 58 2.70 -8.73 -0.76
CA LEU A 58 3.71 -8.19 0.15
C LEU A 58 3.54 -8.74 1.56
N ILE A 59 2.31 -8.81 2.09
CA ILE A 59 2.08 -9.17 3.48
C ILE A 59 2.64 -10.56 3.85
N TYR A 60 2.53 -11.54 2.94
CA TYR A 60 3.08 -12.90 3.15
C TYR A 60 4.60 -13.00 3.00
N ARG A 61 5.27 -11.90 2.65
CA ARG A 61 6.74 -11.79 2.60
C ARG A 61 7.30 -10.93 3.72
N LEU A 62 6.44 -10.32 4.53
CA LEU A 62 6.84 -9.48 5.65
C LEU A 62 6.73 -10.28 6.96
N GLU A 63 7.71 -10.06 7.83
CA GLU A 63 7.56 -10.33 9.26
C GLU A 63 7.10 -9.02 9.91
N LEU A 64 5.81 -8.91 10.23
CA LEU A 64 5.31 -7.74 10.92
C LEU A 64 5.86 -7.69 12.35
N PRO A 65 6.41 -6.55 12.79
CA PRO A 65 6.73 -6.33 14.20
C PRO A 65 5.51 -6.59 15.08
N LYS A 66 5.71 -7.11 16.29
CA LYS A 66 4.62 -7.45 17.23
C LYS A 66 3.73 -6.27 17.64
N ILE A 67 4.19 -5.04 17.41
CA ILE A 67 3.42 -3.81 17.63
C ILE A 67 2.38 -3.56 16.53
N PHE A 68 2.34 -4.40 15.49
CA PHE A 68 1.38 -4.32 14.40
C PHE A 68 0.65 -5.64 14.24
N LYS A 69 -0.63 -5.55 13.87
CA LYS A 69 -1.42 -6.67 13.36
C LYS A 69 -1.84 -6.41 11.92
N SER A 70 -2.12 -7.49 11.21
CA SER A 70 -2.74 -7.42 9.89
C SER A 70 -4.08 -8.14 9.88
N ASN A 71 -5.12 -7.51 9.33
CA ASN A 71 -6.43 -8.13 9.13
C ASN A 71 -6.73 -8.20 7.64
N SER A 72 -7.18 -9.35 7.14
CA SER A 72 -7.66 -9.42 5.75
C SER A 72 -8.91 -8.56 5.60
N ILE A 73 -8.93 -7.70 4.58
CA ILE A 73 -10.10 -6.93 4.17
C ILE A 73 -10.80 -7.55 2.95
N GLY A 74 -10.37 -8.76 2.57
CA GLY A 74 -10.93 -9.54 1.48
C GLY A 74 -10.32 -9.26 0.11
N VAL A 75 -10.85 -9.97 -0.88
CA VAL A 75 -10.49 -9.85 -2.30
C VAL A 75 -11.21 -8.64 -2.90
N VAL A 76 -10.45 -7.75 -3.55
CA VAL A 76 -10.99 -6.57 -4.21
C VAL A 76 -10.58 -6.51 -5.67
N SER A 77 -11.50 -6.05 -6.51
CA SER A 77 -11.19 -5.67 -7.89
C SER A 77 -10.66 -4.23 -7.90
N LEU A 78 -9.48 -4.02 -8.49
CA LEU A 78 -8.90 -2.68 -8.67
C LEU A 78 -9.28 -2.14 -10.05
N LYS A 79 -9.60 -0.85 -10.14
CA LYS A 79 -9.94 -0.19 -11.42
C LYS A 79 -8.87 -0.47 -12.47
N GLY A 80 -9.24 -0.96 -13.64
CA GLY A 80 -8.30 -1.22 -14.75
C GLY A 80 -7.34 -2.39 -14.49
N LYS A 81 -7.70 -3.31 -13.59
CA LYS A 81 -7.06 -4.62 -13.40
C LYS A 81 -8.11 -5.69 -13.61
N GLU A 82 -7.79 -6.70 -14.41
CA GLU A 82 -8.66 -7.87 -14.59
C GLU A 82 -8.57 -8.84 -13.41
N LYS A 83 -7.39 -8.90 -12.78
CA LYS A 83 -7.14 -9.78 -11.64
C LYS A 83 -7.45 -9.08 -10.34
N GLU A 84 -8.29 -9.71 -9.54
CA GLU A 84 -8.55 -9.30 -8.17
C GLU A 84 -7.34 -9.57 -7.28
N ILE A 85 -7.26 -8.81 -6.19
CA ILE A 85 -6.17 -8.90 -5.22
C ILE A 85 -6.75 -8.88 -3.82
N GLU A 86 -6.26 -9.78 -2.96
CA GLU A 86 -6.58 -9.70 -1.54
C GLU A 86 -5.74 -8.60 -0.88
N LEU A 87 -6.39 -7.79 -0.05
CA LEU A 87 -5.76 -6.72 0.69
C LEU A 87 -5.89 -6.97 2.20
N PHE A 88 -4.97 -6.38 2.94
CA PHE A 88 -4.91 -6.44 4.40
C PHE A 88 -4.82 -5.02 4.96
N SER A 89 -5.56 -4.71 6.02
CA SER A 89 -5.26 -3.54 6.84
C SER A 89 -4.09 -3.85 7.75
N ILE A 90 -3.24 -2.87 8.02
CA ILE A 90 -2.20 -2.94 9.06
C ILE A 90 -2.52 -1.87 10.09
N GLU A 91 -2.62 -2.29 11.34
CA GLU A 91 -2.99 -1.45 12.48
C GLU A 91 -2.04 -1.72 13.63
N GLU A 92 -1.85 -0.73 14.51
CA GLU A 92 -1.14 -0.96 15.76
C GLU A 92 -1.87 -2.02 16.59
N GLU A 93 -1.11 -2.94 17.17
CA GLU A 93 -1.62 -3.87 18.15
C GLU A 93 -1.67 -3.14 19.49
N GLU A 94 -2.87 -2.83 19.98
CA GLU A 94 -3.05 -2.24 21.30
C GLU A 94 -2.48 -3.19 22.36
N VAL A 95 -1.31 -2.85 22.88
CA VAL A 95 -0.75 -3.53 24.05
C VAL A 95 -1.54 -3.04 25.25
N VAL A 96 -2.57 -3.79 25.63
CA VAL A 96 -3.28 -3.58 26.90
C VAL A 96 -2.25 -3.72 28.02
N THR A 97 -1.82 -2.59 28.57
CA THR A 97 -0.96 -2.56 29.75
C THR A 97 -1.87 -2.86 30.94
N ILE A 98 -1.69 -4.04 31.52
CA ILE A 98 -2.44 -4.54 32.71
C ILE A 98 -1.92 -3.85 33.96
#